data_AF-A0A7W9YFU0-F1
#
_entry.id   AF-A0A7W9YFU0-F1
#
_cell.length_a   1.000
_cell.length_b   1.000
_cell.length_c   1.000
_cell.angle_alpha   90.00
_cell.angle_beta   90.00
_cell.angle_gamma   90.00
#
_symmetry.space_group_name_H-M   'P 1'
#
loop_
_entity.id
_entity.type
_entity.pdbx_description
1 polymer ?
#
loop_
_entity_poly.entity_id
_entity_poly.type
_entity_poly.pdbx_seq_one_letter_code
_entity_poly.pdbx_strand_id
1 'polypeptide(L)'
;MTADERGIDRVGRRAKKMLSAMQKYEIWLQLLRRETSTTQAAASWQVDPSTINRIRKVAKEGALEALAESRPGNTRARQERDAELEALRRENAQLAATLQHMTVKLAMVEGKDAWG
;
A
#
# COMPACT_ATOMS: atom_id res chain seq x y z
N MET A 1 2.58 -7.72 45.55
CA MET A 1 1.53 -8.38 44.73
C MET A 1 2.22 -9.30 43.75
N THR A 2 1.92 -10.58 43.88
CA THR A 2 2.73 -11.75 43.50
C THR A 2 2.93 -11.88 41.99
N ALA A 3 4.19 -12.05 41.59
CA ALA A 3 4.53 -12.54 40.27
C ALA A 3 4.15 -14.02 40.21
N ASP A 4 3.18 -14.33 39.35
CA ASP A 4 3.00 -15.57 38.59
C ASP A 4 1.67 -16.32 38.77
N GLU A 5 0.58 -15.68 38.33
CA GLU A 5 -0.67 -16.38 37.98
C GLU A 5 -0.62 -17.03 36.58
N ARG A 6 0.57 -17.34 36.04
CA ARG A 6 0.66 -17.97 34.71
C ARG A 6 0.78 -19.48 34.85
N GLY A 7 -0.18 -20.17 34.26
CA GLY A 7 -0.13 -21.61 34.05
C GLY A 7 1.15 -22.02 33.31
N ILE A 8 1.61 -23.22 33.63
CA ILE A 8 2.79 -23.83 33.03
C ILE A 8 2.34 -24.51 31.72
N ASP A 9 3.11 -24.35 30.65
CA ASP A 9 2.85 -25.04 29.39
C ASP A 9 3.01 -26.56 29.54
N ARG A 10 2.59 -27.33 28.53
CA ARG A 10 2.67 -28.81 28.53
C ARG A 10 4.10 -29.36 28.68
N VAL A 11 5.12 -28.49 28.59
CA VAL A 11 6.55 -28.82 28.63
C VAL A 11 7.22 -28.25 29.90
N GLY A 12 6.46 -27.68 30.83
CA GLY A 12 7.02 -27.16 32.09
C GLY A 12 7.52 -25.71 32.02
N ARG A 13 7.33 -25.01 30.90
CA ARG A 13 7.78 -23.61 30.71
C ARG A 13 6.65 -22.63 30.98
N ARG A 14 7.01 -21.43 31.44
CA ARG A 14 6.07 -20.34 31.67
C ARG A 14 5.28 -20.02 30.40
N ALA A 15 3.94 -20.05 30.47
CA ALA A 15 3.10 -19.80 29.30
C ALA A 15 3.40 -18.43 28.68
N LYS A 16 3.57 -18.42 27.35
CA LYS A 16 3.86 -17.20 26.58
C LYS A 16 2.64 -16.29 26.59
N LYS A 17 2.81 -15.07 27.11
CA LYS A 17 1.78 -14.04 27.04
C LYS A 17 1.66 -13.53 25.59
N MET A 18 0.50 -13.73 24.99
CA MET A 18 0.20 -13.19 23.66
C MET A 18 -0.22 -11.73 23.79
N LEU A 19 0.59 -10.83 23.24
CA LEU A 19 0.25 -9.41 23.15
C LEU A 19 -0.65 -9.15 21.94
N SER A 20 -1.68 -8.32 22.13
CA SER A 20 -2.52 -7.84 21.02
C SER A 20 -1.73 -6.94 20.08
N ALA A 21 -2.24 -6.73 18.86
CA ALA A 21 -1.61 -5.82 17.90
C ALA A 21 -1.48 -4.39 18.47
N MET A 22 -2.54 -3.89 19.12
CA MET A 22 -2.55 -2.58 19.77
C MET A 22 -1.51 -2.50 20.90
N GLN A 23 -1.38 -3.54 21.73
CA GLN A 23 -0.38 -3.56 22.81
C GLN A 23 1.05 -3.52 22.26
N LYS A 24 1.33 -4.26 21.17
CA LYS A 24 2.63 -4.21 20.51
C LYS A 24 2.94 -2.81 19.95
N TYR A 25 1.93 -2.13 19.41
CA TYR A 25 2.06 -0.77 18.90
C TYR A 25 2.36 0.24 20.03
N GLU A 26 1.63 0.16 21.14
CA GLU A 26 1.87 1.01 22.32
C GLU A 26 3.29 0.82 22.89
N ILE A 27 3.73 -0.43 23.04
CA ILE A 27 5.11 -0.76 23.44
C ILE A 27 6.12 -0.13 22.48
N TRP A 28 5.87 -0.23 21.17
CA TRP A 28 6.76 0.34 20.17
C TRP A 28 6.85 1.87 20.26
N LEU A 29 5.73 2.57 20.50
CA LEU A 29 5.71 4.02 20.71
C LEU A 29 6.51 4.44 21.95
N GLN A 30 6.31 3.75 23.07
CA GLN A 30 7.03 4.04 24.32
C GLN A 30 8.54 3.86 24.17
N LEU A 31 8.97 2.83 23.45
CA LEU A 31 10.39 2.60 23.13
C LEU A 31 10.95 3.65 22.17
N LEU A 32 10.17 4.03 21.15
CA LEU A 32 10.56 5.02 20.15
C LEU A 32 10.76 6.41 20.79
N ARG A 33 9.87 6.78 21.73
CA ARG A 33 9.96 8.02 22.52
C ARG A 33 11.01 7.98 23.62
N ARG A 34 11.66 6.82 23.83
CA ARG A 34 12.61 6.58 24.92
C ARG A 34 12.01 6.76 26.33
N GLU A 35 10.69 6.63 26.47
CA GLU A 35 9.99 6.67 27.75
C GLU A 35 10.27 5.41 28.58
N THR A 36 10.56 4.29 27.91
CA THR A 36 10.91 3.02 28.55
C THR A 36 12.11 2.38 27.87
N SER A 37 12.88 1.61 28.64
CA SER A 37 13.92 0.74 28.10
C SER A 37 13.36 -0.63 27.72
N THR A 38 14.08 -1.39 26.90
CA THR A 38 13.68 -2.75 26.50
C THR A 38 13.45 -3.67 27.70
N THR A 39 14.30 -3.57 28.73
CA THR A 39 14.19 -4.38 29.95
C THR A 39 13.00 -3.95 30.81
N GLN A 40 12.74 -2.65 30.91
CA GLN A 40 11.60 -2.11 31.64
C GLN A 40 10.28 -2.47 30.96
N ALA A 41 10.18 -2.32 29.64
CA ALA A 41 9.00 -2.71 28.88
C ALA A 41 8.74 -4.22 28.98
N ALA A 42 9.80 -5.05 28.90
CA ALA A 42 9.71 -6.49 29.10
C ALA A 42 9.16 -6.84 30.50
N ALA A 43 9.64 -6.17 31.55
CA ALA A 43 9.17 -6.37 32.92
C ALA A 43 7.71 -5.95 33.10
N SER A 44 7.34 -4.73 32.68
CA SER A 44 5.98 -4.19 32.81
C SER A 44 4.94 -5.03 32.07
N TRP A 45 5.28 -5.46 30.85
CA TRP A 45 4.38 -6.28 30.03
C TRP A 45 4.49 -7.78 30.33
N GLN A 46 5.44 -8.18 31.18
CA GLN A 46 5.75 -9.56 31.56
C GLN A 46 6.10 -10.48 30.37
N VAL A 47 6.85 -9.95 29.41
CA VAL A 47 7.32 -10.65 28.21
C VAL A 47 8.84 -10.72 28.19
N ASP A 48 9.37 -11.62 27.37
CA ASP A 48 10.82 -11.74 27.21
C ASP A 48 11.41 -10.54 26.45
N PRO A 49 12.60 -10.01 26.80
CA PRO A 49 13.25 -8.93 26.06
C PRO A 49 13.44 -9.21 24.56
N SER A 50 13.61 -10.47 24.14
CA SER A 50 13.66 -10.86 22.73
C SER A 50 12.34 -10.58 22.00
N THR A 51 11.20 -10.70 22.69
CA THR A 51 9.88 -10.37 22.14
C THR A 51 9.78 -8.87 21.87
N ILE A 52 10.27 -8.04 22.79
CA ILE A 52 10.32 -6.59 22.62
C ILE A 52 11.23 -6.21 21.44
N ASN A 53 12.41 -6.83 21.34
CA ASN A 53 13.31 -6.63 20.20
C ASN A 53 12.68 -7.06 18.87
N ARG A 54 11.92 -8.16 18.85
CA ARG A 54 11.17 -8.60 17.67
C ARG A 54 10.08 -7.60 17.28
N ILE A 55 9.34 -7.05 18.25
CA ILE A 55 8.34 -6.00 17.99
C ILE A 55 9.00 -4.80 17.31
N ARG A 56 10.13 -4.32 17.84
CA ARG A 56 10.88 -3.20 17.26
C ARG A 56 11.32 -3.46 15.82
N LYS A 57 11.82 -4.65 15.54
CA LYS A 57 12.25 -5.06 14.18
C LYS A 57 11.06 -5.07 13.22
N VAL A 58 10.01 -5.81 13.55
CA VAL A 58 8.82 -5.97 12.70
C VAL A 58 8.10 -4.64 12.48
N ALA A 59 7.96 -3.81 13.51
CA ALA A 59 7.33 -2.50 13.38
C ALA A 59 8.12 -1.57 12.45
N LYS A 60 9.46 -1.56 12.55
CA LYS A 60 10.30 -0.76 11.65
C LYS A 60 10.22 -1.27 10.20
N GLU A 61 10.35 -2.57 10.00
CA GLU A 61 10.27 -3.18 8.67
C GLU A 61 8.91 -2.93 8.01
N GLY A 62 7.82 -3.18 8.73
CA GLY A 62 6.46 -2.94 8.22
C GLY A 62 6.17 -1.45 7.95
N ALA A 63 6.72 -0.54 8.77
CA ALA A 63 6.60 0.90 8.50
C ALA A 63 7.35 1.30 7.22
N LEU A 64 8.57 0.78 7.01
CA LEU A 64 9.34 1.08 5.81
C LEU A 64 8.68 0.50 4.55
N GLU A 65 8.12 -0.70 4.63
CA GLU A 65 7.37 -1.33 3.55
C GLU A 65 6.11 -0.52 3.19
N ALA A 66 5.31 -0.15 4.19
CA ALA A 66 4.11 0.64 3.98
C ALA A 66 4.41 2.04 3.40
N LEU A 67 5.51 2.67 3.84
CA LEU A 67 5.97 3.94 3.30
C LEU A 67 6.52 3.83 1.87
N ALA A 68 7.15 2.70 1.52
CA ALA A 68 7.61 2.46 0.16
C ALA A 68 6.44 2.25 -0.82
N GLU A 69 5.34 1.62 -0.37
CA GLU A 69 4.12 1.47 -1.17
C GLU A 69 3.31 2.77 -1.25
N SER A 70 3.44 3.65 -0.25
CA SER A 70 2.77 4.95 -0.21
C SER A 70 3.34 5.90 -1.28
N ARG A 71 2.87 5.77 -2.52
CA ARG A 71 3.22 6.68 -3.61
C ARG A 71 2.39 7.97 -3.50
N PRO A 72 3.02 9.15 -3.56
CA PRO A 72 2.27 10.41 -3.61
C PRO A 72 1.45 10.50 -4.90
N GLY A 73 0.20 10.94 -4.76
CA GLY A 73 -0.75 11.08 -5.86
C GLY A 73 -1.77 9.94 -5.93
N ASN A 74 -2.98 10.25 -6.40
CA ASN A 74 -4.02 9.26 -6.58
C ASN A 74 -3.73 8.41 -7.83
N THR A 75 -2.90 7.37 -7.64
CA THR A 75 -2.48 6.44 -8.71
C THR A 75 -3.68 5.85 -9.45
N ARG A 76 -4.80 5.61 -8.75
CA ARG A 76 -6.04 5.12 -9.34
C ARG A 76 -6.70 6.16 -10.25
N ALA A 77 -6.88 7.39 -9.78
CA ALA A 77 -7.40 8.47 -10.63
C ALA A 77 -6.48 8.77 -11.82
N ARG A 78 -5.16 8.62 -11.64
CA ARG A 78 -4.20 8.73 -12.74
C ARG A 78 -4.41 7.63 -13.77
N GLN A 79 -4.56 6.38 -13.34
CA GLN A 79 -4.82 5.24 -14.23
C GLN A 79 -6.16 5.39 -14.96
N GLU A 80 -7.22 5.81 -14.27
CA GLU A 80 -8.54 6.06 -14.86
C GLU A 80 -8.47 7.14 -15.95
N ARG A 81 -7.82 8.27 -15.64
CA ARG A 81 -7.60 9.35 -16.62
C ARG A 81 -6.77 8.88 -17.82
N ASP A 82 -5.69 8.14 -17.57
CA ASP A 82 -4.80 7.68 -18.65
C ASP A 82 -5.54 6.68 -19.56
N ALA A 83 -6.42 5.83 -19.01
CA ALA A 83 -7.27 4.92 -19.79
C ALA A 83 -8.34 5.66 -20.61
N GLU A 84 -8.99 6.67 -20.03
CA GLU A 84 -9.94 7.54 -20.75
C GLU A 84 -9.25 8.26 -21.91
N LEU A 85 -8.03 8.78 -21.67
CA LEU A 85 -7.22 9.45 -22.69
C LEU A 85 -6.87 8.50 -23.86
N GLU A 86 -6.55 7.24 -23.57
CA GLU A 86 -6.31 6.23 -24.60
C GLU A 86 -7.55 5.89 -25.41
N ALA A 87 -8.71 5.77 -24.76
CA ALA A 87 -9.99 5.53 -25.43
C ALA A 87 -10.32 6.66 -26.41
N LEU A 88 -10.22 7.92 -25.96
CA LEU A 88 -10.46 9.10 -26.80
C LEU A 88 -9.46 9.20 -27.97
N ARG A 89 -8.19 8.80 -27.76
CA ARG A 89 -7.19 8.76 -28.85
C ARG A 89 -7.53 7.73 -29.92
N ARG A 90 -8.03 6.55 -29.52
CA ARG A 90 -8.46 5.51 -30.47
C ARG A 90 -9.67 5.97 -31.28
N GLU A 91 -10.64 6.58 -30.62
CA GLU A 91 -11.82 7.13 -31.29
C GLU A 91 -11.43 8.24 -32.29
N ASN A 92 -10.60 9.19 -31.87
CA ASN A 92 -10.09 10.24 -32.77
C ASN A 92 -9.38 9.67 -34.00
N ALA A 93 -8.58 8.60 -33.83
CA ALA A 93 -7.91 7.96 -34.96
C ALA A 93 -8.91 7.33 -35.95
N GLN A 94 -9.97 6.69 -35.45
CA GLN A 94 -11.04 6.10 -36.28
C GLN A 94 -11.83 7.17 -37.03
N LEU A 95 -12.18 8.27 -36.34
CA LEU A 95 -12.87 9.41 -36.94
C LEU A 95 -12.01 10.08 -38.02
N ALA A 96 -10.71 10.29 -37.74
CA ALA A 96 -9.77 10.86 -38.70
C ALA A 96 -9.66 10.00 -39.98
N ALA A 97 -9.55 8.68 -39.84
CA ALA A 97 -9.52 7.77 -40.99
C ALA A 97 -10.81 7.86 -41.81
N THR A 98 -11.97 7.90 -41.15
CA THR A 98 -13.27 8.02 -41.82
C THR A 98 -13.39 9.33 -42.58
N LEU A 99 -12.97 10.44 -41.97
CA LEU A 99 -12.94 11.75 -42.62
C LEU A 99 -12.03 11.74 -43.84
N GLN A 100 -10.83 11.17 -43.74
CA GLN A 100 -9.93 11.03 -44.88
C GLN A 100 -10.58 10.26 -46.05
N HIS A 101 -11.26 9.15 -45.78
CA HIS A 101 -11.99 8.41 -46.81
C HIS A 101 -13.11 9.24 -47.46
N MET A 102 -13.86 10.01 -46.67
CA MET A 102 -14.92 10.89 -47.19
C MET A 102 -14.36 12.04 -48.02
N THR A 103 -13.26 12.67 -47.59
CA THR A 103 -12.57 13.73 -48.33
C THR A 103 -12.10 13.23 -49.69
N VAL A 104 -11.52 12.04 -49.77
CA VAL A 104 -11.11 11.43 -51.05
C VAL A 104 -12.32 11.21 -51.97
N LYS A 105 -13.42 10.67 -51.43
CA LYS A 105 -14.66 10.48 -52.21
C LYS A 105 -15.23 11.80 -52.72
N LEU A 106 -15.26 12.84 -51.90
CA LEU A 106 -15.75 14.15 -52.28
C LEU A 106 -14.89 14.75 -53.40
N ALA A 107 -13.56 14.73 -53.24
CA ALA A 107 -12.64 15.21 -54.26
C ALA A 107 -12.79 14.48 -55.60
N MET A 108 -13.11 13.17 -55.58
CA MET A 108 -13.41 12.42 -56.81
C MET A 108 -14.72 12.83 -57.48
N VAL A 109 -15.74 13.21 -56.70
CA VAL A 109 -17.02 13.69 -57.25
C VAL A 109 -16.87 15.10 -57.80
N GLU A 110 -16.33 16.03 -57.01
CA GLU A 110 -16.12 17.42 -57.42
C GLU A 110 -15.14 17.54 -58.60
N GLY A 111 -14.09 16.72 -58.62
CA GLY A 111 -13.15 16.68 -59.74
C GLY A 111 -13.75 16.12 -61.02
N LYS A 112 -14.83 15.34 -60.95
CA LYS A 112 -15.54 14.80 -62.12
C LYS A 112 -16.42 15.85 -62.80
N ASP A 113 -16.96 16.79 -62.04
CA ASP A 113 -17.75 17.92 -62.57
C ASP A 113 -16.89 18.92 -63.35
N ALA A 114 -15.58 18.96 -63.11
CA ALA A 114 -14.65 19.86 -63.81
C ALA A 114 -14.25 19.38 -65.23
N TRP A 115 -14.62 18.15 -65.63
CA TRP A 115 -14.29 17.55 -66.94
C TRP A 115 -15.52 17.12 -67.75
N GLY A 116 -16.73 17.50 -67.31
CA GLY A 116 -18.02 17.20 -67.95
C GLY A 116 -18.57 18.33 -68.79
#